data_AF-A0A819VL75-F1
#
_entry.id   AF-A0A819VL75-F1
#
_cell.length_a   1.000
_cell.length_b   1.000
_cell.length_c   1.000
_cell.angle_alpha   90.00
_cell.angle_beta   90.00
_cell.angle_gamma   90.00
#
_symmetry.space_group_name_H-M   'P 1'
#
loop_
_entity.id
_entity.type
_entity.pdbx_description
1 polymer ?
#
loop_
_entity_poly.entity_id
_entity_poly.type
_entity_poly.pdbx_seq_one_letter_code
_entity_poly.pdbx_strand_id
1 'polypeptide(L)'
;MNFDCNNYDFDPNQLPEIERALENDGYVRIQFSDQHLPNDNDFPTNMEKFFISIIEKLGGQCLTHNEQNDSFVWHVQPIQTNSKIQKQSLARSQTVDEFLFHTDCSYEINPPEYMALFVLEQDQFGGGQLEVIQLSDILQLLSLQTKEKLSNENFRINISLEFRKSKELDHINAPILLDHDKIRYRSDILSEQNHEELNELNLIIQQVKKYQPELNKYTMIILNNQ
;
A
#
# COMPACT_ATOMS: atom_id res chain seq x y z
N MET A 1 -4.65 -10.19 -12.32
CA MET A 1 -3.27 -9.78 -12.02
C MET A 1 -2.40 -11.01 -12.15
N ASN A 2 -1.58 -11.09 -13.20
CA ASN A 2 -0.63 -12.19 -13.36
C ASN A 2 0.68 -11.79 -12.69
N PHE A 3 0.76 -12.04 -11.38
CA PHE A 3 1.89 -11.60 -10.58
C PHE A 3 3.24 -12.23 -10.97
N ASP A 4 3.23 -13.35 -11.69
CA ASP A 4 4.45 -14.05 -12.11
C ASP A 4 5.07 -13.46 -13.38
N CYS A 5 4.33 -12.68 -14.19
CA CYS A 5 4.81 -12.19 -15.48
C CYS A 5 5.31 -10.74 -15.50
N ASN A 6 5.05 -9.95 -14.45
CA ASN A 6 5.39 -8.52 -14.41
C ASN A 6 6.64 -8.25 -13.58
N ASN A 7 7.68 -9.03 -13.85
CA ASN A 7 8.99 -8.95 -13.21
C ASN A 7 10.01 -8.40 -14.22
N TYR A 8 10.57 -7.24 -13.91
CA TYR A 8 11.50 -6.52 -14.77
C TYR A 8 12.83 -6.34 -14.06
N ASP A 9 13.93 -6.45 -14.80
CA ASP A 9 15.18 -5.82 -14.40
C ASP A 9 15.13 -4.36 -14.88
N PHE A 10 15.63 -3.42 -14.08
CA PHE A 10 15.53 -2.01 -14.44
C PHE A 10 16.34 -1.68 -15.70
N ASP A 11 15.64 -1.34 -16.77
CA ASP A 11 16.15 -0.67 -17.97
C ASP A 11 15.27 0.55 -18.26
N PRO A 12 15.83 1.78 -18.32
CA PRO A 12 15.09 2.98 -18.68
C PRO A 12 14.32 2.88 -20.01
N ASN A 13 14.76 2.04 -20.95
CA ASN A 13 14.07 1.84 -22.23
C ASN A 13 12.79 1.00 -22.10
N GLN A 14 12.61 0.29 -20.99
CA GLN A 14 11.43 -0.52 -20.70
C GLN A 14 10.32 0.23 -19.93
N LEU A 15 10.53 1.50 -19.57
CA LEU A 15 9.53 2.28 -18.84
C LEU A 15 8.12 2.29 -19.49
N PRO A 16 7.97 2.43 -20.83
CA PRO A 16 6.64 2.36 -21.46
C PRO A 16 5.98 0.97 -21.39
N GLU A 17 6.78 -0.09 -21.27
CA GLU A 17 6.27 -1.46 -21.08
C GLU A 17 5.83 -1.67 -19.64
N ILE A 18 6.62 -1.18 -18.67
CA ILE A 18 6.32 -1.21 -17.24
C ILE A 18 5.03 -0.43 -16.95
N GLU A 19 4.89 0.78 -17.50
CA GLU A 19 3.68 1.60 -17.39
C GLU A 19 2.44 0.82 -17.87
N ARG A 20 2.53 0.22 -19.07
CA ARG A 20 1.43 -0.57 -19.64
C ARG A 20 1.10 -1.81 -18.81
N ALA A 21 2.10 -2.48 -18.24
CA ALA A 21 1.88 -3.62 -17.35
C ALA A 21 1.19 -3.19 -16.06
N LEU A 22 1.57 -2.03 -15.51
CA LEU A 22 0.92 -1.46 -14.34
C LEU A 22 -0.55 -1.10 -14.63
N GLU A 23 -0.86 -0.51 -15.79
CA GLU A 23 -2.25 -0.19 -16.18
C GLU A 23 -3.12 -1.44 -16.39
N ASN A 24 -2.58 -2.47 -17.04
CA ASN A 24 -3.36 -3.65 -17.40
C ASN A 24 -3.51 -4.64 -16.25
N ASP A 25 -2.46 -4.82 -15.46
CA ASP A 25 -2.43 -5.85 -14.42
C ASP A 25 -2.51 -5.27 -13.02
N GLY A 26 -2.19 -3.98 -12.82
CA GLY A 26 -2.18 -3.32 -11.52
C GLY A 26 -0.98 -3.68 -10.65
N TYR A 27 0.07 -4.29 -11.20
CA TYR A 27 1.25 -4.69 -10.44
C TYR A 27 2.49 -4.81 -11.33
N VAL A 28 3.61 -4.30 -10.83
CA VAL A 28 4.95 -4.53 -11.37
C VAL A 28 5.97 -4.70 -10.26
N ARG A 29 6.97 -5.55 -10.51
CA ARG A 29 8.19 -5.68 -9.70
C ARG A 29 9.39 -5.33 -10.56
N ILE A 30 10.22 -4.43 -10.09
CA ILE A 30 11.40 -3.92 -10.79
C ILE A 30 12.63 -4.16 -9.93
N GLN A 31 13.56 -4.99 -10.39
CA GLN A 31 14.83 -5.25 -9.73
C GLN A 31 15.89 -4.28 -10.22
N PHE A 32 16.57 -3.61 -9.29
CA PHE A 32 17.70 -2.74 -9.61
C PHE A 32 19.00 -3.44 -9.25
N SER A 33 20.01 -3.28 -10.09
CA SER A 33 21.39 -3.68 -9.79
C SER A 33 22.17 -2.49 -9.23
N ASP A 34 23.25 -2.75 -8.49
CA ASP A 34 24.09 -1.72 -7.86
C ASP A 34 24.51 -0.59 -8.81
N GLN A 35 24.80 -0.93 -10.07
CA GLN A 35 25.24 0.04 -11.09
C GLN A 35 24.17 1.05 -11.51
N HIS A 36 22.89 0.76 -11.25
CA HIS A 36 21.78 1.65 -11.56
C HIS A 36 21.49 2.65 -10.43
N LEU A 37 22.06 2.42 -9.25
CA LEU A 37 21.77 3.19 -8.06
C LEU A 37 22.72 4.40 -7.95
N PRO A 38 22.24 5.51 -7.37
CA PRO A 38 23.10 6.67 -7.10
C PRO A 38 24.20 6.31 -6.09
N ASN A 39 25.36 6.99 -6.20
CA ASN A 39 26.47 6.81 -5.26
C ASN A 39 26.05 7.09 -3.80
N ASP A 40 26.48 6.21 -2.90
CA ASP A 40 26.07 6.06 -1.49
C ASP A 40 26.55 7.18 -0.53
N ASN A 41 27.02 8.33 -1.05
CA ASN A 41 27.60 9.36 -0.18
C ASN A 41 26.57 10.12 0.67
N ASP A 42 25.28 10.11 0.28
CA ASP A 42 24.18 10.80 0.98
C ASP A 42 22.92 9.91 1.07
N PHE A 43 23.08 8.63 1.41
CA PHE A 43 21.95 7.73 1.66
C PHE A 43 21.15 8.16 2.90
N PRO A 44 19.81 8.15 2.88
CA PRO A 44 18.92 7.71 1.80
C PRO A 44 18.51 8.81 0.80
N THR A 45 18.86 10.08 1.02
CA THR A 45 18.35 11.24 0.26
C THR A 45 18.52 11.13 -1.26
N ASN A 46 19.68 10.70 -1.75
CA ASN A 46 19.89 10.54 -3.20
C ASN A 46 19.07 9.37 -3.77
N MET A 47 18.85 8.36 -2.95
CA MET A 47 18.08 7.18 -3.29
C MET A 47 16.58 7.52 -3.40
N GLU A 48 16.05 8.30 -2.46
CA GLU A 48 14.68 8.82 -2.49
C GLU A 48 14.42 9.62 -3.77
N LYS A 49 15.31 10.56 -4.11
CA LYS A 49 15.21 11.35 -5.34
C LYS A 49 15.26 10.48 -6.60
N PHE A 50 16.11 9.46 -6.59
CA PHE A 50 16.18 8.52 -7.71
C PHE A 50 14.86 7.80 -7.92
N PHE A 51 14.24 7.24 -6.87
CA PHE A 51 12.95 6.55 -7.01
C PHE A 51 11.80 7.46 -7.34
N ILE A 52 11.73 8.66 -6.74
CA ILE A 52 10.76 9.68 -7.13
C ILE A 52 10.88 9.95 -8.63
N SER A 53 12.10 10.09 -9.17
CA SER A 53 12.30 10.29 -10.60
C SER A 53 11.85 9.11 -11.47
N ILE A 54 11.87 7.87 -10.95
CA ILE A 54 11.33 6.70 -11.67
C ILE A 54 9.81 6.79 -11.71
N ILE A 55 9.16 7.08 -10.58
CA ILE A 55 7.71 7.26 -10.52
C ILE A 55 7.25 8.38 -11.46
N GLU A 56 7.94 9.52 -11.48
CA GLU A 56 7.64 10.63 -12.39
C GLU A 56 7.79 10.24 -13.86
N LYS A 57 8.81 9.45 -14.20
CA LYS A 57 9.02 8.96 -15.58
C LYS A 57 7.99 7.92 -16.02
N LEU A 58 7.37 7.22 -15.07
CA LEU A 58 6.21 6.36 -15.29
C LEU A 58 4.89 7.17 -15.36
N GLY A 59 4.96 8.51 -15.36
CA GLY A 59 3.80 9.39 -15.41
C GLY A 59 3.09 9.59 -14.06
N GLY A 60 3.63 9.03 -12.98
CA GLY A 60 3.06 9.13 -11.64
C GLY A 60 3.39 10.44 -10.93
N GLN A 61 2.63 10.74 -9.88
CA GLN A 61 2.87 11.86 -8.98
C GLN A 61 2.91 11.34 -7.53
N CYS A 62 4.03 11.54 -6.83
CA CYS A 62 4.12 11.23 -5.42
C CYS A 62 3.27 12.18 -4.58
N LEU A 63 2.61 11.63 -3.54
CA LEU A 63 1.77 12.39 -2.63
C LEU A 63 2.48 12.57 -1.29
N THR A 64 2.29 13.74 -0.67
CA THR A 64 2.84 14.00 0.66
C THR A 64 2.01 13.30 1.73
N HIS A 65 2.67 12.65 2.69
CA HIS A 65 1.98 12.00 3.82
C HIS A 65 1.65 12.99 4.95
N ASN A 66 2.15 14.23 4.88
CA ASN A 66 1.77 15.31 5.79
C ASN A 66 1.80 16.69 5.08
N GLU A 67 1.63 17.79 5.85
CA GLU A 67 1.61 19.16 5.31
C GLU A 67 2.98 19.69 4.82
N GLN A 68 4.07 18.93 5.03
CA GLN A 68 5.41 19.31 4.58
C GLN A 68 5.64 18.88 3.14
N ASN A 69 6.16 19.81 2.32
CA ASN A 69 6.31 19.65 0.88
C ASN A 69 7.30 18.55 0.43
N ASP A 70 8.18 18.07 1.30
CA ASP A 70 9.20 17.05 0.97
C ASP A 70 8.89 15.67 1.59
N SER A 71 7.67 15.48 2.11
CA SER A 71 7.25 14.27 2.83
C SER A 71 6.70 13.18 1.89
N PHE A 72 7.44 12.86 0.81
CA PHE A 72 6.99 11.87 -0.19
C PHE A 72 7.32 10.42 0.21
N VAL A 73 8.40 10.22 0.95
CA VAL A 73 8.90 8.88 1.30
C VAL A 73 8.64 8.60 2.78
N TRP A 74 8.11 7.41 3.06
CA TRP A 74 7.92 6.90 4.41
C TRP A 74 8.86 5.73 4.66
N HIS A 75 9.70 5.85 5.70
CA HIS A 75 10.67 4.82 6.05
C HIS A 75 10.03 3.74 6.91
N VAL A 76 10.07 2.50 6.42
CA VAL A 76 9.57 1.31 7.14
C VAL A 76 10.76 0.59 7.76
N GLN A 77 10.90 0.71 9.08
CA GLN A 77 11.96 0.06 9.84
C GLN A 77 11.49 -0.20 11.27
N PRO A 78 11.51 -1.45 11.76
CA PRO A 78 11.22 -1.74 13.15
C PRO A 78 12.18 -1.00 14.09
N ILE A 79 11.63 -0.25 15.04
CA ILE A 79 12.41 0.45 16.05
C ILE A 79 12.43 -0.39 17.33
N GLN A 80 13.62 -0.80 17.77
CA GLN A 80 13.77 -1.45 19.07
C GLN A 80 13.54 -0.43 20.19
N THR A 81 12.42 -0.55 20.90
CA THR A 81 12.14 0.29 22.07
C THR A 81 12.02 -0.54 23.35
N ASN A 82 12.67 -0.08 24.42
CA ASN A 82 12.69 -0.75 25.72
C ASN A 82 11.54 -0.32 26.64
N SER A 83 10.73 0.66 26.23
CA SER A 83 9.63 1.17 27.06
C SER A 83 8.26 0.95 26.40
N LYS A 84 7.28 0.49 27.21
CA LYS A 84 5.90 0.28 26.75
C LYS A 84 5.21 1.57 26.28
N ILE A 85 5.59 2.71 26.87
CA ILE A 85 5.04 4.03 26.52
C ILE A 85 5.51 4.44 25.12
N GLN A 86 6.78 4.22 24.77
CA GLN A 86 7.28 4.51 23.43
C GLN A 86 6.64 3.60 22.37
N LYS A 87 6.38 2.32 22.69
CA LYS A 87 5.67 1.41 21.76
C LYS A 87 4.29 1.92 21.36
N GLN A 88 3.57 2.62 22.26
CA GLN A 88 2.24 3.16 21.97
C GLN A 88 2.25 4.40 21.07
N SER A 89 3.40 5.04 20.89
CA SER A 89 3.57 6.20 19.99
C SER A 89 4.26 5.84 18.67
N LEU A 90 4.60 4.57 18.45
CA LEU A 90 5.19 4.12 17.19
C LEU A 90 4.10 3.96 16.13
N ALA A 91 4.41 4.37 14.90
CA ALA A 91 3.61 3.96 13.76
C ALA A 91 3.69 2.44 13.62
N ARG A 92 2.65 1.80 13.06
CA ARG A 92 2.66 0.34 12.85
C ARG A 92 3.89 -0.12 12.03
N SER A 93 4.38 0.71 11.11
CA SER A 93 5.57 0.45 10.29
C SER A 93 6.89 0.43 11.06
N GLN A 94 6.84 0.81 12.34
CA GLN A 94 7.96 0.84 13.25
C GLN A 94 7.86 -0.26 14.32
N THR A 95 6.83 -1.11 14.27
CA THR A 95 6.69 -2.28 15.15
C THR A 95 7.09 -3.56 14.40
N VAL A 96 7.07 -4.69 15.11
CA VAL A 96 7.29 -6.04 14.53
C VAL A 96 5.97 -6.78 14.29
N ASP A 97 4.85 -6.09 14.47
CA ASP A 97 3.53 -6.68 14.35
C ASP A 97 3.14 -6.80 12.88
N GLU A 98 2.29 -7.78 12.58
CA GLU A 98 1.75 -7.99 11.25
C GLU A 98 0.86 -6.81 10.82
N PHE A 99 1.03 -6.39 9.56
CA PHE A 99 0.07 -5.51 8.90
C PHE A 99 -1.09 -6.35 8.37
N LEU A 100 -2.27 -6.16 8.95
CA LEU A 100 -3.51 -6.70 8.37
C LEU A 100 -3.70 -6.18 6.94
N PHE A 101 -4.34 -6.97 6.09
CA PHE A 101 -4.71 -6.53 4.74
C PHE A 101 -5.48 -5.21 4.77
N HIS A 102 -5.02 -4.27 3.95
CA HIS A 102 -5.60 -2.95 3.82
C HIS A 102 -5.20 -2.33 2.48
N THR A 103 -5.90 -1.25 2.12
CA THR A 103 -5.47 -0.28 1.11
C THR A 103 -4.93 0.95 1.83
N ASP A 104 -3.83 1.48 1.32
CA ASP A 104 -3.18 2.67 1.86
C ASP A 104 -4.09 3.89 1.75
N CYS A 105 -4.01 4.77 2.76
CA CYS A 105 -4.76 6.02 2.82
C CYS A 105 -6.28 5.85 2.61
N SER A 106 -6.87 4.71 3.00
CA SER A 106 -8.32 4.44 2.92
C SER A 106 -9.21 5.48 3.63
N TYR A 107 -8.62 6.28 4.52
CA TYR A 107 -9.25 7.39 5.23
C TYR A 107 -9.24 8.73 4.46
N GLU A 108 -8.60 8.81 3.29
CA GLU A 108 -8.64 10.00 2.43
C GLU A 108 -9.86 9.99 1.52
N ILE A 109 -10.40 11.18 1.19
CA ILE A 109 -11.54 11.31 0.27
C ILE A 109 -11.17 10.70 -1.10
N ASN A 110 -9.98 11.06 -1.59
CA ASN A 110 -9.40 10.53 -2.82
C ASN A 110 -8.12 9.79 -2.45
N PRO A 111 -8.19 8.48 -2.13
CA PRO A 111 -7.00 7.69 -1.82
C PRO A 111 -6.08 7.62 -3.05
N PRO A 112 -4.77 7.43 -2.86
CA PRO A 112 -3.83 7.18 -3.94
C PRO A 112 -4.24 5.95 -4.75
N GLU A 113 -4.05 6.03 -6.06
CA GLU A 113 -4.33 4.91 -6.98
C GLU A 113 -3.24 3.84 -6.91
N TYR A 114 -2.01 4.23 -6.62
CA TYR A 114 -0.86 3.33 -6.57
C TYR A 114 -0.09 3.49 -5.27
N MET A 115 0.52 2.40 -4.83
CA MET A 115 1.53 2.37 -3.78
C MET A 115 2.84 1.85 -4.39
N ALA A 116 3.96 2.50 -4.02
CA ALA A 116 5.29 2.05 -4.37
C ALA A 116 6.09 1.72 -3.11
N LEU A 117 6.65 0.51 -3.06
CA LEU A 117 7.54 0.03 -2.00
C LEU A 117 8.92 -0.22 -2.58
N PHE A 118 9.96 0.35 -1.98
CA PHE A 118 11.34 0.07 -2.35
C PHE A 118 12.09 -0.61 -1.19
N VAL A 119 12.74 -1.74 -1.49
CA VAL A 119 13.48 -2.54 -0.52
C VAL A 119 14.93 -2.06 -0.45
N LEU A 120 15.27 -1.33 0.60
CA LEU A 120 16.66 -0.92 0.87
C LEU A 120 17.49 -2.09 1.42
N GLU A 121 16.90 -2.85 2.34
CA GLU A 121 17.47 -4.07 2.92
C GLU A 121 16.34 -5.07 3.11
N GLN A 122 16.56 -6.31 2.67
CA GLN A 122 15.60 -7.39 2.87
C GLN A 122 15.78 -8.04 4.25
N ASP A 123 14.69 -8.58 4.80
CA ASP A 123 14.78 -9.35 6.05
C ASP A 123 15.69 -10.60 5.88
N GLN A 124 16.42 -10.93 6.94
CA GLN A 124 17.40 -12.03 6.94
C GLN A 124 16.95 -13.23 7.81
N PHE A 125 15.78 -13.14 8.44
CA PHE A 125 15.29 -14.09 9.44
C PHE A 125 13.91 -14.69 9.08
N GLY A 126 13.45 -14.49 7.85
CA GLY A 126 12.21 -15.06 7.31
C GLY A 126 10.94 -14.23 7.58
N GLY A 127 11.08 -13.03 8.14
CA GLY A 127 10.02 -12.04 8.29
C GLY A 127 9.94 -11.08 7.10
N GLY A 128 9.31 -9.92 7.31
CA GLY A 128 9.27 -8.83 6.32
C GLY A 128 8.65 -9.20 4.98
N GLN A 129 7.72 -10.16 4.97
CA GLN A 129 7.03 -10.62 3.75
C GLN A 129 5.92 -9.63 3.38
N LEU A 130 5.71 -9.44 2.08
CA LEU A 130 4.55 -8.75 1.55
C LEU A 130 3.54 -9.79 1.06
N GLU A 131 2.28 -9.63 1.46
CA GLU A 131 1.17 -10.39 0.88
C GLU A 131 0.27 -9.43 0.12
N VAL A 132 -0.15 -9.84 -1.08
CA VAL A 132 -1.07 -9.10 -1.95
C VAL A 132 -2.24 -10.00 -2.31
N ILE A 133 -3.43 -9.42 -2.37
CA ILE A 133 -4.67 -10.10 -2.78
C ILE A 133 -5.26 -9.32 -3.95
N GLN A 134 -5.82 -10.04 -4.93
CA GLN A 134 -6.53 -9.41 -6.04
C GLN A 134 -7.99 -9.17 -5.64
N LEU A 135 -8.48 -7.92 -5.79
CA LEU A 135 -9.86 -7.56 -5.47
C LEU A 135 -10.89 -8.40 -6.24
N SER A 136 -10.60 -8.78 -7.50
CA SER A 136 -11.49 -9.64 -8.28
C SER A 136 -11.81 -10.97 -7.59
N ASP A 137 -10.86 -11.54 -6.84
CA ASP A 137 -11.05 -12.82 -6.15
C ASP A 137 -11.98 -12.65 -4.95
N ILE A 138 -11.88 -11.51 -4.26
CA ILE A 138 -12.81 -11.12 -3.20
C ILE A 138 -14.20 -10.90 -3.79
N LEU A 139 -14.30 -10.11 -4.87
CA LEU A 139 -15.58 -9.79 -5.51
C LEU A 139 -16.26 -11.05 -6.06
N GLN A 140 -15.55 -12.07 -6.52
CA GLN A 140 -16.18 -13.31 -6.98
C GLN A 140 -16.89 -14.09 -5.86
N LEU A 141 -16.43 -13.93 -4.61
CA LEU A 141 -16.95 -14.67 -3.45
C LEU A 141 -17.98 -13.88 -2.64
N LEU A 142 -17.96 -12.54 -2.71
CA LEU A 142 -18.93 -11.71 -2.00
C LEU A 142 -20.36 -11.92 -2.52
N SER A 143 -21.32 -12.01 -1.58
CA SER A 143 -22.74 -11.99 -1.89
C SER A 143 -23.15 -10.71 -2.60
N LEU A 144 -24.19 -10.79 -3.44
CA LEU A 144 -24.70 -9.61 -4.16
C LEU A 144 -25.17 -8.52 -3.18
N GLN A 145 -25.86 -8.92 -2.11
CA GLN A 145 -26.31 -8.02 -1.05
C GLN A 145 -25.13 -7.27 -0.43
N THR A 146 -24.04 -7.97 -0.10
CA THR A 146 -22.85 -7.34 0.48
C THR A 146 -22.19 -6.37 -0.50
N LYS A 147 -22.07 -6.73 -1.78
CA LYS A 147 -21.55 -5.79 -2.79
C LYS A 147 -22.39 -4.52 -2.90
N GLU A 148 -23.71 -4.67 -2.95
CA GLU A 148 -24.64 -3.53 -3.04
C GLU A 148 -24.51 -2.62 -1.81
N LYS A 149 -24.45 -3.20 -0.62
CA LYS A 149 -24.30 -2.48 0.64
C LYS A 149 -22.97 -1.75 0.74
N LEU A 150 -21.87 -2.45 0.47
CA LEU A 150 -20.52 -1.87 0.51
C LEU A 150 -20.32 -0.77 -0.54
N SER A 151 -21.09 -0.79 -1.64
CA SER A 151 -21.02 0.23 -2.71
C SER A 151 -21.95 1.43 -2.44
N ASN A 152 -23.13 1.21 -1.88
CA ASN A 152 -24.18 2.24 -1.79
C ASN A 152 -24.27 2.91 -0.41
N GLU A 153 -23.75 2.30 0.65
CA GLU A 153 -23.80 2.85 2.00
C GLU A 153 -22.47 3.51 2.38
N ASN A 154 -22.57 4.59 3.16
CA ASN A 154 -21.40 5.25 3.71
C ASN A 154 -21.05 4.66 5.07
N PHE A 155 -19.81 4.21 5.21
CA PHE A 155 -19.23 3.71 6.44
C PHE A 155 -18.35 4.79 7.06
N ARG A 156 -18.27 4.83 8.40
CA ARG A 156 -17.41 5.79 9.08
C ARG A 156 -15.99 5.24 9.14
N ILE A 157 -15.08 5.93 8.46
CA ILE A 157 -13.66 5.59 8.37
C ILE A 157 -12.88 6.61 9.18
N ASN A 158 -12.32 6.21 10.33
CA ASN A 158 -11.63 7.11 11.24
C ASN A 158 -10.21 7.44 10.72
N ILE A 159 -9.77 8.67 10.94
CA ILE A 159 -8.41 9.14 10.62
C ILE A 159 -7.56 9.08 11.89
N SER A 160 -6.53 8.24 11.90
CA SER A 160 -5.55 8.20 12.99
C SER A 160 -4.92 9.58 13.23
N LEU A 161 -4.63 9.89 14.48
CA LEU A 161 -4.03 11.18 14.88
C LEU A 161 -2.74 11.50 14.10
N GLU A 162 -1.95 10.47 13.80
CA GLU A 162 -0.67 10.58 13.09
C GLU A 162 -0.78 11.02 11.62
N PHE A 163 -1.94 10.77 10.98
CA PHE A 163 -2.19 11.10 9.57
C PHE A 163 -3.14 12.28 9.39
N ARG A 164 -3.51 12.94 10.49
CA ARG A 164 -4.52 13.99 10.48
C ARG A 164 -3.95 15.28 9.89
N LYS A 165 -4.40 15.63 8.68
CA LYS A 165 -4.07 16.89 7.98
C LYS A 165 -4.83 18.13 8.51
N SER A 166 -5.88 17.96 9.32
CA SER A 166 -6.59 19.09 9.96
C SER A 166 -7.25 18.64 11.25
N LYS A 167 -7.20 19.49 12.29
CA LYS A 167 -7.83 19.18 13.61
C LYS A 167 -9.33 18.97 13.53
N GLU A 168 -9.99 19.50 12.49
CA GLU A 168 -11.44 19.48 12.33
C GLU A 168 -11.96 18.21 11.63
N LEU A 169 -11.08 17.44 10.98
CA LEU A 169 -11.45 16.22 10.27
C LEU A 169 -10.82 15.00 10.96
N ASP A 170 -11.64 14.25 11.69
CA ASP A 170 -11.24 13.03 12.40
C ASP A 170 -11.77 11.73 11.77
N HIS A 171 -12.62 11.84 10.74
CA HIS A 171 -13.16 10.73 9.97
C HIS A 171 -13.63 11.20 8.59
N ILE A 172 -13.87 10.24 7.70
CA ILE A 172 -14.69 10.41 6.51
C ILE A 172 -15.89 9.46 6.56
N ASN A 173 -16.94 9.78 5.81
CA ASN A 173 -18.05 8.86 5.56
C ASN A 173 -18.05 8.54 4.07
N ALA A 174 -17.76 7.29 3.72
CA ALA A 174 -17.57 6.87 2.33
C ALA A 174 -17.94 5.39 2.15
N PRO A 175 -18.30 4.96 0.92
CA PRO A 175 -18.46 3.54 0.62
C PRO A 175 -17.12 2.82 0.65
N ILE A 176 -17.18 1.51 0.90
CA ILE A 176 -16.01 0.62 0.95
C ILE A 176 -15.65 0.14 -0.45
N LEU A 177 -16.64 -0.23 -1.26
CA LEU A 177 -16.45 -0.54 -2.67
C LEU A 177 -16.71 0.73 -3.50
N LEU A 178 -15.76 1.08 -4.36
CA LEU A 178 -15.82 2.24 -5.26
C LEU A 178 -16.01 1.73 -6.68
N ASP A 179 -16.86 2.38 -7.47
CA ASP A 179 -17.10 2.09 -8.89
C ASP A 179 -17.39 0.60 -9.23
N HIS A 180 -17.76 -0.19 -8.21
CA HIS A 180 -17.97 -1.65 -8.24
C HIS A 180 -16.74 -2.54 -8.46
N ASP A 181 -15.57 -1.97 -8.75
CA ASP A 181 -14.34 -2.71 -9.08
C ASP A 181 -13.09 -2.21 -8.36
N LYS A 182 -13.25 -1.26 -7.44
CA LYS A 182 -12.21 -0.73 -6.55
C LYS A 182 -12.62 -0.85 -5.09
N ILE A 183 -11.66 -0.85 -4.18
CA ILE A 183 -11.90 -0.92 -2.74
C ILE A 183 -11.09 0.10 -1.96
N ARG A 184 -11.68 0.66 -0.91
CA ARG A 184 -10.96 1.30 0.21
C ARG A 184 -11.23 0.49 1.46
N TYR A 185 -10.20 -0.13 2.01
CA TYR A 185 -10.40 -1.04 3.13
C TYR A 185 -9.27 -0.98 4.15
N ARG A 186 -9.65 -0.84 5.42
CA ARG A 186 -8.75 -1.05 6.56
C ARG A 186 -9.59 -1.31 7.79
N SER A 187 -9.65 -2.56 8.23
CA SER A 187 -10.60 -3.03 9.24
C SER A 187 -10.51 -2.27 10.57
N ASP A 188 -9.30 -1.96 11.03
CA ASP A 188 -9.05 -1.36 12.34
C ASP A 188 -9.54 0.09 12.48
N ILE A 189 -9.81 0.77 11.38
CA ILE A 189 -10.28 2.17 11.39
C ILE A 189 -11.77 2.33 11.05
N LEU A 190 -12.46 1.25 10.70
CA LEU A 190 -13.91 1.25 10.50
C LEU A 190 -14.64 1.26 11.86
N SER A 191 -15.64 2.11 12.02
CA SER A 191 -16.44 2.14 13.26
C SER A 191 -17.46 1.01 13.32
N GLU A 192 -18.02 0.60 12.19
CA GLU A 192 -19.10 -0.39 12.10
C GLU A 192 -18.59 -1.85 12.00
N GLN A 193 -17.50 -2.21 12.69
CA GLN A 193 -16.83 -3.52 12.49
C GLN A 193 -17.74 -4.76 12.63
N ASN A 194 -18.87 -4.65 13.34
CA ASN A 194 -19.83 -5.74 13.53
C ASN A 194 -20.92 -5.84 12.44
N HIS A 195 -20.87 -5.01 11.40
CA HIS A 195 -21.81 -5.07 10.28
C HIS A 195 -21.65 -6.40 9.54
N GLU A 196 -22.76 -7.06 9.17
CA GLU A 196 -22.76 -8.42 8.59
C GLU A 196 -21.90 -8.50 7.31
N GLU A 197 -22.02 -7.48 6.48
CA GLU A 197 -21.32 -7.27 5.22
C GLU A 197 -19.80 -7.10 5.42
N LEU A 198 -19.38 -6.41 6.48
CA LEU A 198 -17.97 -6.27 6.84
C LEU A 198 -17.40 -7.57 7.44
N ASN A 199 -18.22 -8.34 8.16
CA ASN A 199 -17.83 -9.68 8.63
C ASN A 199 -17.64 -10.64 7.45
N GLU A 200 -18.55 -10.63 6.47
CA GLU A 200 -18.41 -11.42 5.24
C GLU A 200 -17.13 -11.04 4.49
N LEU A 201 -16.87 -9.74 4.29
CA LEU A 201 -15.66 -9.25 3.64
C LEU A 201 -14.39 -9.73 4.36
N ASN A 202 -14.34 -9.60 5.69
CA ASN A 202 -13.21 -10.08 6.49
C ASN A 202 -12.98 -11.58 6.33
N LEU A 203 -14.05 -12.38 6.34
CA LEU A 203 -13.95 -13.83 6.17
C LEU A 203 -13.42 -14.20 4.78
N ILE A 204 -13.88 -13.51 3.73
CA ILE A 204 -13.44 -13.77 2.36
C ILE A 204 -11.97 -13.38 2.16
N ILE A 205 -11.52 -12.25 2.71
CA ILE A 205 -10.10 -11.84 2.67
C ILE A 205 -9.17 -12.93 3.21
N GLN A 206 -9.61 -13.70 4.21
CA GLN A 206 -8.80 -14.81 4.75
C GLN A 206 -8.83 -16.08 3.89
N GLN A 207 -9.76 -16.20 2.94
CA GLN A 207 -9.97 -17.40 2.13
C GLN A 207 -9.40 -17.29 0.72
N VAL A 208 -9.34 -16.07 0.18
CA VAL A 208 -8.82 -15.82 -1.17
C VAL A 208 -7.34 -16.14 -1.28
N LYS A 209 -6.91 -16.44 -2.51
CA LYS A 209 -5.51 -16.72 -2.80
C LYS A 209 -4.68 -15.47 -2.49
N LYS A 210 -3.61 -15.66 -1.72
CA LYS A 210 -2.61 -14.65 -1.43
C LYS A 210 -1.44 -14.84 -2.38
N TYR A 211 -0.92 -13.73 -2.89
CA TYR A 211 0.33 -13.69 -3.62
C TYR A 211 1.42 -13.09 -2.73
N GLN A 212 2.62 -13.64 -2.81
CA GLN A 212 3.78 -13.21 -2.02
C GLN A 212 4.93 -12.85 -2.96
N PRO A 213 5.06 -11.57 -3.35
CA PRO A 213 6.20 -11.15 -4.16
C PRO A 213 7.51 -11.27 -3.39
N GLU A 214 8.58 -11.59 -4.12
CA GLU A 214 9.93 -11.57 -3.55
C GLU A 214 10.41 -10.14 -3.29
N LEU A 215 10.66 -9.84 -2.01
CA LEU A 215 11.22 -8.58 -1.54
C LEU A 215 12.75 -8.67 -1.44
N ASN A 216 13.41 -8.78 -2.59
CA ASN A 216 14.86 -8.78 -2.65
C ASN A 216 15.41 -7.37 -2.46
N LYS A 217 16.64 -7.24 -1.93
CA LYS A 217 17.34 -5.97 -1.86
C LYS A 217 17.32 -5.26 -3.23
N TYR A 218 17.01 -3.97 -3.20
CA TYR A 218 16.85 -3.11 -4.36
C TYR A 218 15.74 -3.51 -5.33
N THR A 219 14.69 -4.14 -4.80
CA THR A 219 13.43 -4.32 -5.53
C THR A 219 12.52 -3.12 -5.28
N MET A 220 11.94 -2.57 -6.35
CA MET A 220 10.75 -1.73 -6.28
C MET A 220 9.52 -2.58 -6.63
N ILE A 221 8.48 -2.46 -5.83
CA ILE A 221 7.14 -2.95 -6.16
C ILE A 221 6.26 -1.74 -6.34
N ILE A 222 5.48 -1.73 -7.42
CA ILE A 222 4.39 -0.77 -7.61
C ILE A 222 3.12 -1.57 -7.80
N LEU A 223 2.11 -1.27 -6.99
CA LEU A 223 0.83 -1.94 -7.02
C LEU A 223 -0.30 -0.92 -7.07
N ASN A 224 -1.36 -1.26 -7.80
CA ASN A 224 -2.64 -0.57 -7.72
C ASN A 224 -3.22 -0.81 -6.33
N ASN A 225 -3.52 0.29 -5.64
CA ASN A 225 -3.93 0.35 -4.25
C ASN A 225 -5.46 0.27 -4.09
N GLN A 226 -6.21 0.07 -5.18
CA GLN A 226 -7.68 0.11 -5.19
C GLN A 226 -8.27 -1.08 -5.93
#